data_AF-A0A7L4ZXT5-F1
#
_entry.id   AF-A0A7L4ZXT5-F1
#
_cell.length_a   1.000
_cell.length_b   1.000
_cell.length_c   1.000
_cell.angle_alpha   90.00
_cell.angle_beta   90.00
_cell.angle_gamma   90.00
#
_symmetry.space_group_name_H-M   'P 1'
#
loop_
_entity.id
_entity.type
_entity.pdbx_description
1 polymer ?
#
loop_
_entity_poly.entity_id
_entity_poly.type
_entity_poly.pdbx_seq_one_letter_code
_entity_poly.pdbx_strand_id
1 'polypeptide(L)'
;MYSPQKARLHLSLIAACLLTANLLPTLNKLWFVSESGNYSGSPLLTALVLAGMFNRWRPARALLAALSGLHFMLLYFMVHSGGLASVRPGFYATGALHLLALGILCFSPDLNRYMHDAPARPAAR
;
A
#
# COMPACT_ATOMS: atom_id res chain seq x y z
N MET A 1 8.92 24.53 1.06
CA MET A 1 10.34 24.12 1.21
C MET A 1 10.40 22.60 1.17
N TYR A 2 11.14 22.00 0.23
CA TYR A 2 11.27 20.54 0.13
C TYR A 2 12.07 20.03 1.34
N SER A 3 11.60 18.94 1.96
CA SER A 3 12.35 18.27 3.03
C SER A 3 12.43 16.76 2.76
N PRO A 4 13.65 16.20 2.56
CA PRO A 4 13.82 14.76 2.38
C PRO A 4 13.37 13.97 3.62
N GLN A 5 13.41 14.58 4.81
CA GLN A 5 12.91 13.98 6.04
C GLN A 5 11.38 13.82 6.00
N LYS A 6 10.64 14.83 5.52
CA LYS A 6 9.18 14.74 5.34
C LYS A 6 8.80 13.67 4.31
N ALA A 7 9.53 13.57 3.20
CA ALA A 7 9.29 12.53 2.20
C ALA A 7 9.49 11.11 2.78
N ARG A 8 10.55 10.91 3.58
CA ARG A 8 10.78 9.65 4.30
C ARG A 8 9.67 9.34 5.30
N LEU A 9 9.16 10.34 6.04
CA LEU A 9 8.02 10.16 6.94
C LEU A 9 6.76 9.73 6.19
N HIS A 10 6.43 10.38 5.06
CA HIS A 10 5.32 9.97 4.21
C HIS A 10 5.49 8.54 3.68
N LEU A 11 6.71 8.17 3.31
CA LEU A 11 7.02 6.82 2.85
C LEU A 11 6.89 5.78 3.96
N SER A 12 7.36 6.09 5.16
CA SER A 12 7.16 5.25 6.35
C SER A 12 5.68 5.10 6.71
N LEU A 13 4.88 6.16 6.52
CA LEU A 13 3.43 6.09 6.72
C LEU A 13 2.76 5.18 5.69
N ILE A 14 3.11 5.31 4.40
CA ILE A 14 2.68 4.36 3.35
C ILE A 14 3.07 2.93 3.73
N ALA A 15 4.30 2.72 4.18
CA ALA A 15 4.79 1.42 4.62
C ALA A 15 3.96 0.87 5.78
N ALA A 16 3.70 1.67 6.81
CA ALA A 16 2.88 1.28 7.94
C ALA A 16 1.47 0.88 7.47
N CYS A 17 0.81 1.68 6.63
CA CYS A 17 -0.52 1.37 6.13
C CYS A 17 -0.58 0.03 5.39
N LEU A 18 0.36 -0.21 4.48
CA LEU A 18 0.36 -1.42 3.65
C LEU A 18 0.77 -2.67 4.43
N LEU A 19 1.73 -2.54 5.36
CA LEU A 19 2.13 -3.64 6.23
C LEU A 19 1.00 -4.01 7.19
N THR A 20 0.33 -3.02 7.78
CA THR A 20 -0.86 -3.26 8.61
C THR A 20 -1.96 -3.90 7.78
N ALA A 21 -2.22 -3.42 6.55
CA ALA A 21 -3.23 -4.02 5.67
C ALA A 21 -2.95 -5.50 5.34
N ASN A 22 -1.68 -5.89 5.18
CA ASN A 22 -1.30 -7.28 4.98
C ASN A 22 -1.34 -8.14 6.25
N LEU A 23 -1.07 -7.54 7.40
CA LEU A 23 -1.04 -8.25 8.67
C LEU A 23 -2.44 -8.48 9.23
N LEU A 24 -3.38 -7.55 8.99
CA LEU A 24 -4.74 -7.60 9.52
C LEU A 24 -5.49 -8.92 9.25
N PRO A 25 -5.41 -9.52 8.04
CA PRO A 25 -6.00 -10.82 7.74
C PRO A 25 -5.37 -12.00 8.50
N THR A 26 -4.08 -11.91 8.83
CA THR A 26 -3.40 -12.95 9.63
C THR A 26 -3.77 -12.86 11.10
N LEU A 27 -4.03 -11.66 11.61
CA LEU A 27 -4.43 -11.44 13.00
C LEU A 27 -5.91 -11.77 13.23
N ASN A 28 -6.77 -11.48 12.26
CA ASN A 28 -8.22 -11.64 12.38
C ASN A 28 -8.85 -12.21 11.11
N LYS A 29 -8.58 -13.48 10.78
CA LYS A 29 -9.08 -14.17 9.57
C LYS A 29 -10.59 -13.99 9.35
N LEU A 30 -11.39 -14.10 10.42
CA LEU A 30 -12.85 -14.02 10.38
C LEU A 30 -13.37 -12.66 9.92
N TRP A 31 -12.57 -11.60 10.01
CA TRP A 31 -12.94 -10.27 9.50
C TRP A 31 -12.81 -10.16 7.98
N PHE A 32 -12.24 -11.17 7.32
CA PHE A 32 -12.00 -11.17 5.88
C PHE A 32 -12.73 -12.31 5.20
N VAL A 33 -12.65 -13.52 5.75
CA VAL A 33 -13.24 -14.70 5.13
C VAL A 33 -13.93 -15.59 6.16
N SER A 34 -14.83 -16.46 5.70
CA SER A 34 -15.43 -17.52 6.53
C SER A 34 -14.35 -18.50 7.00
N GLU A 35 -14.68 -19.38 7.94
CA GLU A 35 -13.76 -20.39 8.45
C GLU A 35 -13.13 -21.24 7.33
N SER A 36 -13.95 -21.65 6.35
CA SER A 36 -13.54 -22.40 5.16
C SER A 36 -12.89 -21.54 4.06
N GLY A 37 -13.02 -20.21 4.13
CA GLY A 37 -12.46 -19.31 3.15
C GLY A 37 -10.95 -19.12 3.32
N ASN A 38 -10.27 -18.81 2.22
CA ASN A 38 -8.85 -18.50 2.22
C ASN A 38 -8.62 -17.06 1.79
N TYR A 39 -7.84 -16.34 2.59
CA TYR A 39 -7.31 -15.03 2.24
C TYR A 39 -5.80 -15.15 2.18
N SER A 40 -5.20 -14.82 1.05
CA SER A 40 -3.75 -14.79 0.88
C SER A 40 -3.33 -13.43 0.34
N GLY A 41 -2.53 -12.72 1.14
CA GLY A 41 -1.74 -11.59 0.68
C GLY A 41 -0.30 -12.04 0.45
N SER A 42 0.49 -11.19 -0.21
CA SER A 42 1.94 -11.40 -0.34
C SER A 42 2.71 -10.32 0.42
N PRO A 43 3.06 -10.57 1.71
CA PRO A 43 3.90 -9.66 2.49
C PRO A 43 5.25 -9.43 1.81
N LEU A 44 5.80 -10.47 1.18
CA LEU A 44 7.05 -10.38 0.43
C LEU A 44 6.95 -9.39 -0.73
N LEU A 45 5.90 -9.49 -1.55
CA LEU A 45 5.70 -8.55 -2.66
C LEU A 45 5.55 -7.11 -2.16
N THR A 46 4.83 -6.92 -1.06
CA THR A 46 4.64 -5.59 -0.46
C THR A 46 5.96 -5.04 0.08
N ALA A 47 6.76 -5.88 0.74
CA ALA A 47 8.09 -5.51 1.21
C ALA A 47 9.02 -5.14 0.06
N LEU A 48 8.99 -5.88 -1.06
CA LEU A 48 9.78 -5.58 -2.25
C LEU A 48 9.37 -4.25 -2.90
N VAL A 49 8.07 -3.98 -3.01
CA VAL A 49 7.57 -2.69 -3.52
C VAL A 49 8.00 -1.55 -2.61
N LEU A 50 7.88 -1.70 -1.29
CA LEU A 50 8.33 -0.71 -0.33
C LEU A 50 9.84 -0.48 -0.40
N ALA A 51 10.65 -1.54 -0.43
CA ALA A 51 12.10 -1.44 -0.61
C ALA A 51 12.45 -0.70 -1.92
N GLY A 52 11.74 -1.01 -3.01
CA GLY A 52 11.83 -0.28 -4.27
C GLY A 52 11.56 1.22 -4.10
N MET A 53 10.51 1.58 -3.36
CA MET A 53 10.21 2.99 -3.10
C MET A 53 11.28 3.68 -2.23
N PHE A 54 11.79 3.02 -1.20
CA PHE A 54 12.89 3.56 -0.38
C PHE A 54 14.16 3.78 -1.20
N ASN A 55 14.44 2.87 -2.13
CA ASN A 55 15.51 2.97 -3.13
C ASN A 55 15.19 3.90 -4.30
N ARG A 56 14.06 4.60 -4.27
CA ARG A 56 13.60 5.53 -5.32
C ARG A 56 13.45 4.88 -6.70
N TRP A 57 13.17 3.58 -6.73
CA TRP A 57 12.89 2.85 -7.95
C TRP A 57 11.53 3.29 -8.51
N ARG A 58 11.54 4.05 -9.61
CA ARG A 58 10.33 4.64 -10.21
C ARG A 58 9.19 3.64 -10.46
N PRO A 59 9.45 2.42 -10.97
CA PRO A 59 8.40 1.42 -11.17
C PRO A 59 7.67 1.02 -9.88
N ALA A 60 8.30 1.17 -8.70
CA ALA A 60 7.67 0.83 -7.43
C ALA A 60 6.39 1.64 -7.17
N ARG A 61 6.30 2.89 -7.66
CA ARG A 61 5.07 3.69 -7.54
C ARG A 61 3.94 3.08 -8.38
N ALA A 62 4.24 2.69 -9.61
CA ALA A 62 3.28 2.07 -10.51
C ALA A 62 2.83 0.71 -9.96
N LEU A 63 3.77 -0.08 -9.40
CA LEU A 63 3.45 -1.35 -8.74
C LEU A 63 2.56 -1.16 -7.52
N LEU A 64 2.84 -0.16 -6.67
CA LEU A 64 1.97 0.16 -5.53
C LEU A 64 0.57 0.58 -6.00
N ALA A 65 0.49 1.43 -7.02
CA ALA A 65 -0.78 1.85 -7.60
C ALA A 65 -1.56 0.66 -8.17
N ALA A 66 -0.88 -0.25 -8.89
CA ALA A 66 -1.48 -1.46 -9.44
C ALA A 66 -1.96 -2.42 -8.33
N LEU A 67 -1.18 -2.62 -7.27
CA LEU A 67 -1.56 -3.46 -6.13
C LEU A 67 -2.80 -2.91 -5.41
N SER A 68 -2.83 -1.61 -5.14
CA SER A 68 -4.01 -0.98 -4.54
C SER A 68 -5.20 -1.01 -5.49
N GLY A 69 -4.99 -0.81 -6.80
CA GLY A 69 -6.04 -0.93 -7.82
C GLY A 69 -6.64 -2.34 -7.87
N LEU A 70 -5.80 -3.38 -7.82
CA LEU A 70 -6.25 -4.77 -7.73
C LEU A 70 -7.08 -5.01 -6.46
N HIS A 71 -6.67 -4.44 -5.31
CA HIS A 71 -7.45 -4.52 -4.07
C HIS A 71 -8.84 -3.88 -4.21
N PHE A 72 -8.92 -2.67 -4.77
CA PHE A 72 -10.22 -2.02 -5.00
C PHE A 72 -11.07 -2.73 -6.05
N MET A 73 -10.44 -3.33 -7.07
CA MET A 73 -11.15 -4.15 -8.04
C MET A 73 -11.79 -5.37 -7.37
N LEU A 74 -11.06 -6.06 -6.49
CA LEU A 74 -11.60 -7.16 -5.69
C LEU A 74 -12.76 -6.68 -4.80
N LEU A 75 -12.58 -5.56 -4.10
CA LEU A 75 -13.62 -4.97 -3.26
C LEU A 75 -14.88 -4.64 -4.08
N TYR A 76 -14.72 -4.04 -5.26
CA TYR A 76 -15.79 -3.73 -6.18
C TYR A 76 -16.55 -4.99 -6.60
N PHE A 77 -15.84 -6.05 -7.00
CA PHE A 77 -16.49 -7.31 -7.37
C PHE A 77 -17.24 -7.95 -6.21
N MET A 78 -16.72 -7.91 -4.99
CA MET A 78 -17.43 -8.41 -3.80
C MET A 78 -18.73 -7.61 -3.56
N VAL A 79 -18.65 -6.28 -3.59
CA VAL A 79 -19.83 -5.41 -3.45
C VAL A 79 -20.85 -5.69 -4.55
N HIS A 80 -20.40 -5.83 -5.80
CA HIS A 80 -21.30 -5.97 -6.94
C HIS A 80 -21.95 -7.35 -7.03
N SER A 81 -21.24 -8.42 -6.69
CA SER A 81 -21.74 -9.80 -6.78
C SER A 81 -22.56 -10.24 -5.57
N GLY A 82 -22.28 -9.71 -4.37
CA GLY A 82 -22.95 -10.11 -3.12
C GLY A 82 -23.63 -8.96 -2.36
N GLY A 83 -23.59 -7.73 -2.86
CA GLY A 83 -24.06 -6.54 -2.15
C GLY A 83 -23.11 -6.11 -1.02
N LEU A 84 -23.36 -4.93 -0.44
CA LEU A 84 -22.55 -4.39 0.67
C LEU A 84 -22.52 -5.30 1.90
N ALA A 85 -23.60 -6.04 2.17
CA ALA A 85 -23.71 -6.96 3.30
C ALA A 85 -22.80 -8.19 3.18
N SER A 86 -22.35 -8.52 1.96
CA SER A 86 -21.39 -9.62 1.74
C SER A 86 -19.95 -9.22 2.05
N VAL A 87 -19.66 -7.92 2.11
CA VAL A 87 -18.31 -7.40 2.34
C VAL A 87 -18.03 -7.41 3.83
N ARG A 88 -17.02 -8.20 4.22
CA ARG A 88 -16.61 -8.27 5.62
C ARG A 88 -15.90 -6.98 6.07
N PRO A 89 -16.04 -6.60 7.35
CA PRO A 89 -15.47 -5.35 7.88
C PRO A 89 -13.97 -5.19 7.66
N GLY A 90 -13.22 -6.29 7.64
CA GLY A 90 -11.78 -6.27 7.38
C GLY A 90 -11.41 -5.68 6.01
N PHE A 91 -12.23 -5.91 4.99
CA PHE A 91 -12.00 -5.37 3.65
C PHE A 91 -12.18 -3.86 3.56
N TYR A 92 -13.12 -3.28 4.33
CA TYR A 92 -13.24 -1.82 4.43
C TYR A 92 -12.04 -1.22 5.16
N ALA A 93 -11.56 -1.88 6.22
CA ALA A 93 -10.37 -1.44 6.95
C ALA A 93 -9.12 -1.46 6.07
N THR A 94 -8.87 -2.54 5.33
CA THR A 94 -7.74 -2.62 4.39
C THR A 94 -7.93 -1.65 3.23
N GLY A 95 -9.13 -1.50 2.70
CA GLY A 95 -9.46 -0.52 1.66
C GLY A 95 -9.12 0.90 2.08
N ALA A 96 -9.48 1.29 3.32
CA ALA A 96 -9.14 2.60 3.87
C ALA A 96 -7.62 2.81 3.99
N LEU A 97 -6.88 1.79 4.42
CA LEU A 97 -5.41 1.85 4.48
C LEU A 97 -4.78 1.99 3.09
N HIS A 98 -5.30 1.28 2.09
CA HIS A 98 -4.86 1.42 0.69
C HIS A 98 -5.21 2.81 0.13
N LEU A 99 -6.39 3.36 0.44
CA LEU A 99 -6.78 4.71 0.02
C LEU A 99 -5.88 5.76 0.66
N LEU A 100 -5.56 5.62 1.95
CA LEU A 100 -4.66 6.53 2.64
C LEU A 100 -3.26 6.48 2.02
N ALA A 101 -2.73 5.27 1.77
CA ALA A 101 -1.43 5.09 1.13
C ALA A 101 -1.38 5.71 -0.27
N LEU A 102 -2.42 5.49 -1.09
CA LEU A 102 -2.55 6.12 -2.41
C LEU A 102 -2.70 7.64 -2.32
N GLY A 103 -3.49 8.14 -1.38
CA GLY A 103 -3.66 9.56 -1.14
C GLY A 103 -2.33 10.23 -0.85
N ILE A 104 -1.54 9.66 0.06
CA ILE A 104 -0.18 10.14 0.33
C ILE A 104 0.69 10.03 -0.92
N LEU A 105 0.64 8.91 -1.65
CA LEU A 105 1.44 8.69 -2.85
C LEU A 105 1.19 9.74 -3.95
N CYS A 106 -0.08 10.06 -4.20
CA CYS A 106 -0.52 10.94 -5.28
C CYS A 106 -0.39 12.42 -4.89
N PHE A 107 -0.78 12.79 -3.67
CA PHE A 107 -0.92 14.18 -3.26
C PHE A 107 0.28 14.73 -2.50
N SER A 108 1.24 13.90 -2.05
CA SER A 108 2.43 14.39 -1.34
C SER A 108 3.46 15.00 -2.30
N PRO A 109 3.69 16.33 -2.28
CA PRO A 109 4.65 16.97 -3.18
C PRO A 109 6.09 16.60 -2.80
N ASP A 110 6.36 16.44 -1.51
CA ASP A 110 7.67 16.04 -1.00
C ASP A 110 8.05 14.62 -1.44
N LEU A 111 7.09 13.68 -1.38
CA LEU A 111 7.32 12.31 -1.85
C LEU A 111 7.51 12.25 -3.37
N ASN A 112 6.71 13.03 -4.12
CA ASN A 112 6.88 13.17 -5.56
C ASN A 112 8.31 13.62 -5.91
N ARG A 113 8.78 14.70 -5.28
CA ARG A 113 10.16 15.20 -5.49
C ARG A 113 11.21 14.16 -5.09
N TYR A 114 11.07 13.57 -3.91
CA TYR A 114 11.98 12.53 -3.42
C TYR A 114 12.13 11.34 -4.38
N MET A 115 11.03 10.90 -5.00
CA MET A 115 11.04 9.78 -5.95
C MET A 115 11.61 10.15 -7.32
N HIS A 116 11.62 11.45 -7.68
CA HIS A 116 12.20 11.94 -8.93
C HIS A 116 13.67 12.32 -8.80
N ASP A 117 14.10 12.76 -7.62
CA ASP A 117 15.49 13.07 -7.31
C ASP A 117 16.37 11.82 -7.44
N ALA A 118 17.41 11.90 -8.28
CA ALA A 118 18.39 10.83 -8.38
C ALA A 118 18.93 10.49 -6.97
N PRO A 119 19.12 9.20 -6.65
CA PRO A 119 19.79 8.82 -5.40
C PRO A 119 21.14 9.55 -5.37
N ALA A 120 21.44 10.20 -4.24
CA ALA A 120 22.71 10.91 -4.08
C ALA A 120 23.83 9.92 -4.42
N ARG A 121 24.59 10.20 -5.50
CA ARG A 121 25.76 9.37 -5.82
C ARG A 121 26.65 9.37 -4.58
N PRO A 122 27.09 8.21 -4.07
CA PRO A 122 28.15 8.22 -3.08
C PRO A 122 29.32 8.99 -3.71
N ALA A 123 29.79 10.02 -3.01
CA ALA A 123 31.00 10.72 -3.41
C ALA A 123 32.09 9.65 -3.53
N ALA A 124 32.60 9.45 -4.75
CA ALA A 124 33.75 8.59 -4.96
C ALA A 124 34.86 9.10 -4.03
N ARG A 125 35.20 8.29 -3.02
CA ARG A 125 36.39 8.48 -2.21
C ARG A 125 37.56 7.81 -2.92
#